data_AF-A0A1M4NCW9-F1
#
_entry.id   AF-A0A1M4NCW9-F1
#
_cell.length_a   1.000
_cell.length_b   1.000
_cell.length_c   1.000
_cell.angle_alpha   90.00
_cell.angle_beta   90.00
_cell.angle_gamma   90.00
#
_symmetry.space_group_name_H-M   'P 1'
#
loop_
_entity.id
_entity.type
_entity.pdbx_description
1 polymer ?
#
loop_
_entity_poly.entity_id
_entity_poly.type
_entity_poly.pdbx_seq_one_letter_code
_entity_poly.pdbx_strand_id
1 'polypeptide(L)'
;MLFNYTGKTIKPEEAKRVNALSLAFIGDAVFEVMVREYLIINNLNLSAHKLHLKAVSYVKANSQRAIFRRLQKYLTEDEIYIYKKGRNTKSPTMPKNATVSDYRAATGFECLIGYLYITGQSHRIQEIMDIIFDENKAAEE
;
A
#
# COMPACT_ATOMS: atom_id res chain seq x y z
N MET A 1 -5.33 -3.22 14.69
CA MET A 1 -4.21 -4.14 14.97
C MET A 1 -3.99 -4.98 13.72
N LEU A 2 -2.83 -4.88 13.06
CA LEU A 2 -2.51 -5.74 11.91
C LEU A 2 -2.14 -7.14 12.40
N PHE A 3 -2.77 -8.16 11.83
CA PHE A 3 -2.62 -9.55 12.24
C PHE A 3 -1.24 -10.10 11.84
N ASN A 4 -0.35 -10.34 12.81
CA ASN A 4 0.91 -11.04 12.56
C ASN A 4 0.78 -12.53 12.93
N TYR A 5 0.30 -13.33 11.98
CA TYR A 5 0.06 -14.76 12.18
C TYR A 5 1.30 -15.53 12.69
N THR A 6 2.49 -15.15 12.22
CA THR A 6 3.72 -15.89 12.55
C THR A 6 4.26 -15.57 13.94
N GLY A 7 3.76 -14.50 14.58
CA GLY A 7 4.31 -13.95 15.82
C GLY A 7 5.75 -13.42 15.68
N LYS A 8 6.28 -13.31 14.46
CA LYS A 8 7.66 -12.91 14.19
C LYS A 8 7.70 -11.64 13.35
N THR A 9 8.68 -10.80 13.63
CA THR A 9 8.98 -9.59 12.85
C THR A 9 10.45 -9.57 12.47
N ILE A 10 10.76 -8.90 11.37
CA ILE A 10 12.13 -8.71 10.88
C ILE A 10 12.61 -7.34 11.35
N LYS A 11 13.89 -7.21 11.71
CA LYS A 11 14.45 -5.90 12.09
C LYS A 11 14.46 -4.97 10.87
N PRO A 12 14.24 -3.65 11.03
CA PRO A 12 14.29 -2.68 9.93
C PRO A 12 15.50 -2.81 9.00
N GLU A 13 16.69 -3.01 9.56
CA GLU A 13 17.95 -3.15 8.79
C GLU A 13 18.03 -4.46 7.98
N GLU A 14 17.43 -5.53 8.48
CA GLU A 14 17.33 -6.80 7.76
C GLU A 14 16.25 -6.73 6.67
N ALA A 15 15.11 -6.11 7.00
CA ALA A 15 13.99 -5.90 6.07
C ALA A 15 14.41 -5.03 4.87
N LYS A 16 15.29 -4.04 5.08
CA LYS A 16 15.92 -3.24 4.00
C LYS A 16 16.69 -4.10 2.99
N ARG A 17 17.10 -5.33 3.33
CA ARG A 17 17.83 -6.25 2.44
C ARG A 17 16.93 -7.25 1.71
N VAL A 18 15.68 -7.41 2.14
CA VAL A 18 14.70 -8.31 1.49
C VAL A 18 14.47 -7.89 0.03
N ASN A 19 14.27 -8.84 -0.88
CA ASN A 19 13.98 -8.52 -2.27
C ASN A 19 12.74 -7.62 -2.40
N ALA A 20 12.82 -6.60 -3.25
CA ALA A 20 11.76 -5.60 -3.38
C ALA A 20 10.43 -6.17 -3.89
N LEU A 21 10.48 -7.14 -4.82
CA LEU A 21 9.28 -7.82 -5.29
C LEU A 21 8.67 -8.73 -4.21
N SER A 22 9.49 -9.29 -3.32
CA SER A 22 8.98 -10.04 -2.16
C SER A 22 8.27 -9.13 -1.15
N LEU A 23 8.79 -7.92 -0.94
CA LEU A 23 8.11 -6.90 -0.13
C LEU A 23 6.80 -6.46 -0.79
N ALA A 24 6.84 -6.15 -2.09
CA ALA A 24 5.63 -5.78 -2.84
C ALA A 24 4.59 -6.89 -2.83
N PHE A 25 5.00 -8.15 -2.97
CA PHE A 25 4.11 -9.31 -2.94
C PHE A 25 3.25 -9.38 -1.66
N ILE A 26 3.85 -9.21 -0.48
CA ILE A 26 3.07 -9.19 0.77
C ILE A 26 2.35 -7.86 0.97
N GLY A 27 2.96 -6.75 0.55
CA GLY A 27 2.38 -5.42 0.69
C GLY A 27 1.10 -5.20 -0.12
N ASP A 28 1.02 -5.77 -1.32
CA ASP A 28 -0.19 -5.79 -2.15
C ASP A 28 -1.35 -6.46 -1.41
N ALA A 29 -1.12 -7.66 -0.85
CA ALA A 29 -2.13 -8.37 -0.07
C ALA A 29 -2.55 -7.61 1.19
N VAL A 30 -1.60 -7.01 1.91
CA VAL A 30 -1.89 -6.20 3.11
C VAL A 30 -2.74 -4.98 2.75
N PHE A 31 -2.37 -4.25 1.69
CA PHE A 31 -3.12 -3.08 1.26
C PHE A 31 -4.53 -3.43 0.79
N GLU A 32 -4.68 -4.53 0.03
CA GLU A 32 -5.98 -5.05 -0.41
C GLU A 32 -6.91 -5.34 0.78
N VAL A 33 -6.40 -6.00 1.83
CA VAL A 33 -7.18 -6.29 3.04
C VAL A 33 -7.60 -4.99 3.74
N MET A 34 -6.67 -4.04 3.93
CA MET A 34 -6.98 -2.77 4.61
C MET A 34 -8.03 -1.95 3.83
N VAL A 35 -7.94 -1.91 2.50
CA VAL A 35 -8.95 -1.26 1.64
C VAL A 35 -10.31 -1.95 1.77
N ARG A 36 -10.34 -3.28 1.72
CA ARG A 36 -11.60 -4.03 1.85
C ARG A 36 -12.22 -3.88 3.23
N GLU A 37 -11.40 -3.91 4.28
CA GLU A 37 -11.84 -3.67 5.66
C GLU A 37 -12.49 -2.29 5.78
N TYR A 38 -11.79 -1.23 5.36
CA TYR A 38 -12.33 0.13 5.37
C TYR A 38 -13.66 0.22 4.61
N LEU A 39 -13.73 -0.35 3.41
CA LEU A 39 -14.94 -0.29 2.59
C LEU A 39 -16.11 -1.04 3.24
N ILE A 40 -15.89 -2.23 3.80
CA ILE A 40 -16.95 -3.02 4.44
C ILE A 40 -17.46 -2.30 5.68
N ILE A 41 -16.56 -1.88 6.58
CA ILE A 41 -16.92 -1.25 7.86
C ILE A 41 -17.70 0.06 7.63
N ASN A 42 -17.33 0.84 6.60
CA ASN A 42 -17.99 2.11 6.31
C ASN A 42 -19.16 2.00 5.32
N ASN A 43 -19.47 0.81 4.77
CA ASN A 43 -20.52 0.66 3.76
C ASN A 43 -21.29 -0.67 3.92
N LEU A 44 -21.84 -0.94 5.11
CA LEU A 44 -22.50 -2.21 5.46
C LEU A 44 -23.66 -2.64 4.53
N ASN A 45 -24.29 -1.69 3.83
CA ASN A 45 -25.44 -1.94 2.95
C ASN A 45 -25.05 -2.21 1.49
N LEU A 46 -23.77 -2.12 1.12
CA LEU A 46 -23.34 -2.35 -0.27
C LEU A 46 -23.22 -3.84 -0.58
N SER A 47 -23.62 -4.21 -1.79
CA SER A 47 -23.40 -5.57 -2.29
C SER A 47 -21.91 -5.85 -2.53
N ALA A 48 -21.55 -7.13 -2.51
CA ALA A 48 -20.18 -7.59 -2.78
C ALA A 48 -19.63 -7.05 -4.12
N HIS A 49 -20.47 -6.97 -5.16
CA HIS A 49 -20.08 -6.40 -6.45
C HIS A 49 -19.73 -4.91 -6.36
N LYS A 50 -20.54 -4.10 -5.65
CA LYS A 50 -20.25 -2.68 -5.45
C LYS A 50 -18.98 -2.46 -4.62
N LEU A 51 -18.77 -3.28 -3.60
CA LEU A 51 -17.55 -3.27 -2.79
C LEU A 51 -16.31 -3.61 -3.64
N HIS A 52 -16.39 -4.62 -4.51
CA HIS A 52 -15.31 -4.97 -5.43
C HIS A 52 -14.95 -3.82 -6.36
N LEU A 53 -15.94 -3.18 -7.00
CA LEU A 53 -15.69 -2.03 -7.88
C LEU A 53 -15.04 -0.87 -7.12
N LYS A 54 -15.49 -0.58 -5.89
CA LYS A 54 -14.85 0.42 -5.03
C LYS A 54 -13.41 0.03 -4.68
N ALA A 55 -13.15 -1.22 -4.29
CA ALA A 55 -11.81 -1.69 -3.94
C ALA A 55 -10.84 -1.53 -5.13
N VAL A 56 -11.24 -1.96 -6.33
CA VAL A 56 -10.46 -1.80 -7.58
C VAL A 56 -10.07 -0.33 -7.82
N SER A 57 -10.92 0.63 -7.43
CA SER A 57 -10.62 2.05 -7.59
C SER A 57 -9.48 2.55 -6.70
N TYR A 58 -9.15 1.86 -5.62
CA TYR A 58 -7.98 2.15 -4.75
C TYR A 58 -6.74 1.37 -5.17
N VAL A 59 -6.90 0.08 -5.48
CA VAL A 59 -5.77 -0.86 -5.62
C VAL A 59 -5.18 -0.91 -7.02
N LYS A 60 -5.81 -0.31 -8.02
CA LYS A 60 -5.23 -0.18 -9.37
C LYS A 60 -3.96 0.69 -9.36
N ALA A 61 -2.99 0.36 -10.22
CA ALA A 61 -1.66 0.98 -10.22
C ALA A 61 -1.67 2.53 -10.32
N ASN A 62 -2.55 3.09 -11.15
CA ASN A 62 -2.69 4.55 -11.28
C ASN A 62 -3.13 5.20 -9.95
N SER A 63 -4.10 4.58 -9.25
CA SER A 63 -4.56 5.06 -7.94
C SER A 63 -3.48 4.96 -6.89
N GLN A 64 -2.76 3.83 -6.83
CA GLN A 64 -1.62 3.68 -5.91
C GLN A 64 -0.52 4.73 -6.16
N ARG A 65 -0.23 5.07 -7.42
CA ARG A 65 0.68 6.18 -7.75
C ARG A 65 0.16 7.52 -7.22
N ALA A 66 -1.13 7.81 -7.39
CA ALA A 66 -1.74 9.04 -6.90
C ALA A 66 -1.71 9.12 -5.36
N ILE A 67 -2.04 8.01 -4.68
CA ILE A 67 -1.92 7.83 -3.23
C ILE A 67 -0.50 8.13 -2.78
N PHE A 68 0.51 7.52 -3.39
CA PHE A 68 1.90 7.76 -3.00
C PHE A 68 2.31 9.23 -3.12
N ARG A 69 1.88 9.92 -4.19
CA ARG A 69 2.16 11.37 -4.35
C ARG A 69 1.61 12.20 -3.20
N ARG A 70 0.43 11.84 -2.67
CA ARG A 70 -0.16 12.50 -1.49
C ARG A 70 0.62 12.18 -0.21
N LEU A 71 1.03 10.93 -0.06
CA LEU A 71 1.76 10.45 1.11
C LEU A 71 3.19 10.99 1.20
N GLN A 72 3.83 11.29 0.05
CA GLN A 72 5.28 11.53 -0.04
C GLN A 72 5.82 12.54 0.99
N LYS A 73 5.08 13.61 1.30
CA LYS A 73 5.50 14.65 2.27
C LYS A 73 5.44 14.21 3.74
N TYR A 74 4.73 13.11 4.02
CA TYR A 74 4.59 12.54 5.37
C TYR A 74 5.55 11.38 5.62
N LEU A 75 6.29 10.94 4.59
CA LEU A 75 7.18 9.79 4.69
C LEU A 75 8.56 10.21 5.19
N THR A 76 9.17 9.34 5.99
CA THR A 76 10.56 9.46 6.42
C THR A 76 11.52 9.14 5.28
N GLU A 77 12.80 9.51 5.43
CA GLU A 77 13.83 9.20 4.45
C GLU A 77 13.97 7.68 4.20
N ASP A 78 13.87 6.88 5.26
CA ASP A 78 13.92 5.42 5.19
C ASP A 78 12.72 4.85 4.42
N GLU A 79 11.52 5.37 4.64
CA GLU A 79 10.31 4.95 3.90
C GLU A 79 10.40 5.32 2.42
N ILE A 80 10.92 6.52 2.12
CA ILE A 80 11.19 6.96 0.75
C ILE A 80 12.24 6.08 0.08
N TYR A 81 13.27 5.64 0.82
CA TYR A 81 14.26 4.70 0.31
C TYR A 81 13.62 3.37 -0.08
N ILE A 82 12.79 2.78 0.79
CA ILE A 82 12.07 1.53 0.51
C ILE A 82 11.15 1.67 -0.71
N TYR A 83 10.42 2.78 -0.81
CA TYR A 83 9.60 3.07 -1.98
C TYR A 83 10.43 3.10 -3.27
N LYS A 84 11.54 3.86 -3.28
CA LYS A 84 12.42 3.99 -4.45
C LYS A 84 12.99 2.64 -4.86
N LYS A 85 13.34 1.79 -3.88
CA LYS A 85 13.82 0.42 -4.12
C LYS A 85 12.79 -0.41 -4.88
N GLY A 86 11.53 -0.40 -4.46
CA GLY A 86 10.44 -1.06 -5.20
C GLY A 86 10.25 -0.48 -6.59
N ARG A 87 10.13 0.85 -6.70
CA ARG A 87 9.90 1.55 -7.96
C ARG A 87 10.99 1.31 -9.01
N ASN A 88 12.24 1.20 -8.59
CA ASN A 88 13.38 1.01 -9.48
C ASN A 88 13.59 -0.47 -9.86
N THR A 89 12.82 -1.40 -9.29
CA THR A 89 12.93 -2.82 -9.61
C THR A 89 12.37 -3.10 -11.01
N LYS A 90 13.08 -3.90 -11.79
CA LYS A 90 12.62 -4.35 -13.11
C LYS A 90 11.69 -5.54 -12.93
N SER A 91 10.42 -5.39 -13.30
CA SER A 91 9.53 -6.55 -13.39
C SER A 91 9.77 -7.33 -14.69
N PRO A 92 9.73 -8.67 -14.64
CA PRO A 92 9.87 -9.51 -15.82
C PRO A 92 8.64 -9.47 -16.74
N THR A 93 7.46 -9.13 -16.21
CA THR A 93 6.19 -9.05 -16.96
C THR A 93 5.56 -7.67 -16.81
N MET A 94 5.02 -7.16 -17.92
CA MET A 94 4.39 -5.83 -17.98
C MET A 94 2.87 -5.98 -18.13
N PRO A 95 2.05 -5.31 -17.29
CA PRO A 95 0.60 -5.29 -17.48
C PRO A 95 0.22 -4.54 -18.77
N LYS A 96 -0.74 -5.07 -19.53
CA LYS A 96 -1.24 -4.45 -20.78
C LYS A 96 -1.98 -3.11 -20.57
N ASN A 97 -2.55 -2.91 -19.37
CA ASN A 97 -3.52 -1.84 -19.10
C ASN A 97 -2.97 -0.73 -18.16
N ALA A 98 -1.68 -0.73 -17.84
CA ALA A 98 -1.05 0.28 -17.00
C ALA A 98 0.21 0.83 -17.68
N THR A 99 0.51 2.12 -17.50
CA THR A 99 1.79 2.65 -17.97
C THR A 99 2.93 2.04 -17.16
N VAL A 100 4.10 1.87 -17.78
CA VAL A 100 5.31 1.39 -17.07
C VAL A 100 5.60 2.23 -15.82
N SER A 101 5.34 3.54 -15.89
CA SER A 101 5.54 4.45 -14.77
C SER A 101 4.54 4.22 -13.64
N ASP A 102 3.26 3.99 -13.95
CA ASP A 102 2.23 3.74 -12.93
C ASP A 102 2.50 2.42 -12.22
N TYR A 103 2.80 1.38 -12.99
CA TYR A 103 3.09 0.06 -12.45
C TYR A 103 4.32 0.08 -11.53
N ARG A 104 5.42 0.71 -11.95
CA ARG A 104 6.60 0.88 -11.08
C ARG A 104 6.28 1.68 -9.82
N ALA A 105 5.50 2.75 -9.93
CA ALA A 105 5.11 3.53 -8.76
C ALA A 105 4.26 2.70 -7.78
N ALA A 106 3.32 1.89 -8.28
CA ALA A 106 2.52 0.96 -7.47
C ALA A 106 3.41 -0.07 -6.76
N THR A 107 4.33 -0.74 -7.47
CA THR A 107 5.29 -1.67 -6.87
C THR A 107 6.15 -1.00 -5.78
N GLY A 108 6.50 0.27 -5.95
CA GLY A 108 7.15 1.06 -4.90
C GLY A 108 6.30 1.22 -3.65
N PHE A 109 5.01 1.53 -3.82
CA PHE A 109 4.07 1.68 -2.72
C PHE A 109 3.80 0.35 -2.01
N GLU A 110 3.54 -0.72 -2.76
CA GLU A 110 3.39 -2.09 -2.23
C GLU A 110 4.64 -2.50 -1.43
N CYS A 111 5.84 -2.21 -1.95
CA CYS A 111 7.10 -2.48 -1.26
C CYS A 111 7.20 -1.75 0.10
N LEU A 112 6.73 -0.50 0.17
CA LEU A 112 6.66 0.27 1.43
C LEU A 112 5.68 -0.37 2.43
N ILE A 113 4.47 -0.71 2.00
CA ILE A 113 3.48 -1.36 2.87
C ILE A 113 4.00 -2.71 3.38
N GLY A 114 4.59 -3.51 2.50
CA GLY A 114 5.18 -4.80 2.85
C GLY A 114 6.30 -4.67 3.87
N TYR A 115 7.19 -3.69 3.70
CA TYR A 115 8.26 -3.39 4.66
C TYR A 115 7.72 -3.05 6.05
N LEU A 116 6.75 -2.14 6.13
CA LEU A 116 6.15 -1.75 7.42
C LEU A 116 5.46 -2.96 8.08
N TYR A 117 4.81 -3.81 7.28
CA TYR A 117 4.10 -4.98 7.79
C TYR A 117 5.06 -6.02 8.39
N ILE A 118 6.10 -6.43 7.64
CA ILE A 118 7.03 -7.46 8.13
C ILE A 118 7.93 -6.98 9.29
N THR A 119 8.05 -5.66 9.45
CA THR A 119 8.76 -5.04 10.60
C THR A 119 7.83 -4.77 11.79
N GLY A 120 6.53 -5.11 11.68
CA GLY A 120 5.57 -4.96 12.76
C GLY A 120 5.12 -3.53 13.04
N GLN A 121 5.37 -2.59 12.12
CA GLN A 121 5.06 -1.16 12.27
C GLN A 121 3.57 -0.86 11.99
N SER A 122 2.69 -1.55 12.72
CA SER A 122 1.24 -1.50 12.51
C SER A 122 0.65 -0.11 12.74
N HIS A 123 1.14 0.65 13.74
CA HIS A 123 0.72 2.03 13.97
C HIS A 123 1.05 2.94 12.78
N ARG A 124 2.23 2.75 12.18
CA ARG A 124 2.64 3.54 11.02
C ARG A 124 1.81 3.22 9.78
N ILE A 125 1.45 1.94 9.59
CA ILE A 125 0.50 1.57 8.52
C ILE A 125 -0.85 2.23 8.78
N GLN A 126 -1.34 2.24 10.02
CA GLN A 126 -2.59 2.92 10.36
C GLN A 126 -2.55 4.41 10.00
N GLU A 127 -1.49 5.14 10.38
CA GLU A 127 -1.33 6.56 9.98
C GLU A 127 -1.36 6.75 8.46
N ILE A 128 -0.72 5.86 7.69
CA ILE A 128 -0.76 5.91 6.23
C ILE A 128 -2.18 5.70 5.71
N MET A 129 -2.91 4.71 6.25
CA MET A 129 -4.29 4.44 5.85
C MET A 129 -5.23 5.59 6.22
N ASP A 130 -5.03 6.21 7.39
CA ASP A 130 -5.77 7.38 7.81
C ASP A 130 -5.56 8.53 6.81
N ILE A 131 -4.32 8.83 6.41
CA ILE A 131 -4.05 9.85 5.38
C ILE A 131 -4.71 9.51 4.04
N ILE A 132 -4.77 8.22 3.66
CA ILE A 132 -5.41 7.77 2.42
C ILE A 132 -6.92 8.06 2.46
N PHE A 133 -7.59 7.74 3.58
CA PHE A 133 -9.04 7.77 3.72
C PHE A 133 -9.63 9.04 4.36
N ASP A 134 -8.82 9.91 4.97
CA ASP A 134 -9.23 11.19 5.58
C ASP A 134 -9.58 12.29 4.53
N GLU A 135 -10.05 11.88 3.34
CA GLU A 135 -10.54 12.78 2.29
C GLU A 135 -11.89 13.44 2.63
N ASN A 136 -12.52 13.10 3.77
CA ASN A 136 -13.80 13.68 4.20
C ASN A 136 -13.69 14.96 5.06
N LYS A 137 -12.50 15.58 5.20
CA LYS A 137 -12.37 16.91 5.86
C LYS A 137 -12.04 18.07 4.92
N ALA A 138 -11.72 17.82 3.66
CA ALA A 138 -11.30 18.87 2.72
C ALA A 138 -12.36 19.23 1.66
N ALA A 139 -13.55 18.61 1.71
CA ALA A 139 -14.65 18.85 0.78
C ALA A 139 -15.92 19.41 1.46
N GLU A 140 -15.82 19.80 2.74
CA GLU A 140 -16.90 20.42 3.52
C GLU A 140 -16.61 21.89 3.93
N GLU A 141 -15.64 22.55 3.29
CA GLU A 141 -15.43 24.01 3.33
C GLU A 141 -15.49 24.61 1.92
#